data_AF-A0A6L3F5R4-F1
#
_entry.id   AF-A0A6L3F5R4-F1
#
_cell.length_a   1.000
_cell.length_b   1.000
_cell.length_c   1.000
_cell.angle_alpha   90.00
_cell.angle_beta   90.00
_cell.angle_gamma   90.00
#
_symmetry.space_group_name_H-M   'P 1'
#
loop_
_entity.id
_entity.type
_entity.pdbx_description
1 polymer ?
#
loop_
_entity_poly.entity_id
_entity_poly.type
_entity_poly.pdbx_seq_one_letter_code
_entity_poly.pdbx_strand_id
1 'polypeptide(L)'
;MKRLNQYKFDFFIILGFLLLPLLLFGDVTLGGKTMLPVDNLFQWQPWQSAAASLGVGAPQNGLILDLIIENYAWKQFARETFLAGDIPLWNPYLFAGVPFLAAGQHSMYYPFSVLFLVLPLSAAYGWYTVSQLWLAGVLMYVYGRILGLKRSSAFLAGLTYQGGGFIVVSAAVFPMIVGAVPWLPLLLGCIEKVVQGAKSRGQGQEDNNQQSTFNNQLLTGDTQTLTSTPESPILWIVLGAVGLGMQILAGHIEYTIYTLLVMGLYGAWRLVRVTGWRWEGVKGGIRPFFSLSAMVLIGLMLGSLQLVPLYELADVNFRQESATFDDVRGYAFEERRVLTLLMPNFFGNPAHHEYRDVLNGDMVPFETNYNGQPKTNSEWGLKNYVEGGIYLGILPLFLALLGIWTGWRSGNVRRNQALFFGGLG
;
A
#
# COMPACT_ATOMS: atom_id res chain seq x y z
N MET A 1 11.32 3.72 -34.49
CA MET A 1 9.95 4.27 -34.41
C MET A 1 8.87 3.28 -33.92
N LYS A 2 8.80 2.01 -34.39
CA LYS A 2 7.76 1.04 -33.93
C LYS A 2 7.75 0.72 -32.42
N ARG A 3 8.92 0.62 -31.77
CA ARG A 3 9.02 0.41 -30.30
C ARG A 3 8.50 1.59 -29.47
N LEU A 4 8.65 2.83 -29.94
CA LEU A 4 8.19 4.01 -29.19
C LEU A 4 6.66 4.09 -29.16
N ASN A 5 5.98 3.71 -30.25
CA ASN A 5 4.52 3.66 -30.31
C ASN A 5 3.92 2.58 -29.38
N GLN A 6 4.69 1.55 -29.01
CA GLN A 6 4.22 0.49 -28.12
C GLN A 6 4.02 1.00 -26.68
N TYR A 7 4.83 1.96 -26.23
CA TYR A 7 4.77 2.51 -24.87
C TYR A 7 3.89 3.77 -24.75
N LYS A 8 3.54 4.42 -25.88
CA LYS A 8 2.64 5.59 -25.87
C LYS A 8 1.33 5.31 -25.16
N PHE A 9 0.73 4.14 -25.40
CA PHE A 9 -0.54 3.79 -24.77
C PHE A 9 -0.39 3.52 -23.27
N ASP A 10 0.73 2.91 -22.87
CA ASP A 10 1.04 2.67 -21.46
C ASP A 10 1.25 4.01 -20.72
N PHE A 11 1.88 5.00 -21.38
CA PHE A 11 2.00 6.36 -20.85
C PHE A 11 0.64 7.03 -20.60
N PHE A 12 -0.30 6.94 -21.55
CA PHE A 12 -1.66 7.48 -21.34
C PHE A 12 -2.42 6.75 -20.24
N ILE A 13 -2.24 5.43 -20.09
CA ILE A 13 -2.82 4.68 -18.96
C ILE A 13 -2.24 5.19 -17.63
N ILE A 14 -0.91 5.35 -17.56
CA ILE A 14 -0.23 5.85 -16.36
C ILE A 14 -0.79 7.23 -15.97
N LEU A 15 -0.95 8.14 -16.92
CA LEU A 15 -1.59 9.44 -16.66
C LEU A 15 -3.07 9.29 -16.28
N GLY A 16 -3.79 8.38 -16.93
CA GLY A 16 -5.20 8.11 -16.67
C GLY A 16 -5.50 7.69 -15.22
N PHE A 17 -4.53 7.10 -14.50
CA PHE A 17 -4.70 6.78 -13.09
C PHE A 17 -4.86 8.02 -12.20
N LEU A 18 -4.47 9.22 -12.64
CA LEU A 18 -4.72 10.47 -11.91
C LEU A 18 -6.21 10.85 -11.84
N LEU A 19 -7.03 10.35 -12.77
CA LEU A 19 -8.43 10.76 -12.87
C LEU A 19 -9.22 10.44 -11.60
N LEU A 20 -9.14 9.20 -11.10
CA LEU A 20 -9.91 8.81 -9.91
C LEU A 20 -9.46 9.56 -8.64
N PRO A 21 -8.16 9.65 -8.29
CA PRO A 21 -7.72 10.45 -7.15
C PRO A 21 -8.12 11.93 -7.26
N LEU A 22 -8.01 12.54 -8.44
CA LEU A 22 -8.42 13.94 -8.65
C LEU A 22 -9.94 14.12 -8.58
N LEU A 23 -10.74 13.12 -8.97
CA LEU A 23 -12.20 13.17 -8.79
C LEU A 23 -12.58 13.07 -7.31
N LEU A 24 -11.87 12.25 -6.52
CA LEU A 24 -12.16 12.05 -5.09
C LEU A 24 -11.60 13.18 -4.22
N PHE A 25 -10.44 13.74 -4.57
CA PHE A 25 -9.68 14.70 -3.75
C PHE A 25 -9.43 16.03 -4.48
N GLY A 26 -10.16 16.32 -5.55
CA GLY A 26 -10.06 17.57 -6.33
C GLY A 26 -10.34 18.81 -5.48
N ASP A 27 -11.33 18.72 -4.60
CA ASP A 27 -11.72 19.79 -3.68
C ASP A 27 -10.59 20.19 -2.73
N VAL A 28 -9.80 19.22 -2.26
CA VAL A 28 -8.68 19.43 -1.31
C VAL A 28 -7.33 19.65 -2.00
N THR A 29 -7.32 19.74 -3.34
CA THR A 29 -6.13 20.02 -4.15
C THR A 29 -6.26 21.31 -4.93
N LEU A 30 -7.24 21.38 -5.83
CA LEU A 30 -7.52 22.53 -6.69
C LEU A 30 -8.70 23.36 -6.19
N GLY A 31 -9.58 22.79 -5.36
CA GLY A 31 -10.82 23.43 -4.91
C GLY A 31 -10.70 24.33 -3.68
N GLY A 32 -9.50 24.58 -3.17
CA GLY A 32 -9.27 25.50 -2.04
C GLY A 32 -9.72 24.99 -0.67
N LYS A 33 -10.20 23.74 -0.56
CA LYS A 33 -10.47 23.08 0.72
C LYS A 33 -9.21 22.39 1.24
N THR A 34 -9.25 21.94 2.49
CA THR A 34 -8.19 21.14 3.10
C THR A 34 -8.72 19.78 3.52
N MET A 35 -7.84 18.78 3.49
CA MET A 35 -8.12 17.44 4.03
C MET A 35 -8.05 17.42 5.57
N LEU A 36 -7.46 18.44 6.18
CA LEU A 36 -7.21 18.48 7.62
C LEU A 36 -8.52 18.58 8.41
N PRO A 37 -8.79 17.67 9.36
CA PRO A 37 -10.00 17.68 10.18
C PRO A 37 -9.86 18.68 11.34
N VAL A 38 -9.82 19.97 11.02
CA VAL A 38 -9.59 21.04 12.02
C VAL A 38 -10.73 21.20 13.02
N ASP A 39 -11.93 20.75 12.66
CA ASP A 39 -13.10 20.66 13.54
C ASP A 39 -12.83 19.79 14.77
N ASN A 40 -11.99 18.77 14.63
CA ASN A 40 -11.64 17.88 15.73
C ASN A 40 -10.85 18.58 16.86
N LEU A 41 -10.19 19.72 16.61
CA LEU A 41 -9.49 20.48 17.65
C LEU A 41 -10.48 21.06 18.68
N PHE A 42 -11.72 21.32 18.28
CA PHE A 42 -12.76 21.94 19.11
C PHE A 42 -13.37 20.97 20.13
N GLN A 43 -12.91 19.71 20.16
CA GLN A 43 -13.32 18.74 21.18
C GLN A 43 -12.75 19.08 22.57
N TRP A 44 -11.66 19.82 22.64
CA TRP A 44 -10.98 20.15 23.89
C TRP A 44 -10.65 21.64 24.02
N GLN A 45 -10.42 22.07 25.26
CA GLN A 45 -9.94 23.41 25.55
C GLN A 45 -8.50 23.59 25.02
N PRO A 46 -8.12 24.82 24.60
CA PRO A 46 -8.91 26.05 24.65
C PRO A 46 -9.90 26.23 23.49
N TRP A 47 -9.78 25.49 22.39
CA TRP A 47 -10.60 25.68 21.18
C TRP A 47 -12.09 25.47 21.43
N GLN A 48 -12.45 24.52 22.28
CA GLN A 48 -13.84 24.25 22.64
C GLN A 48 -14.59 25.52 23.13
N SER A 49 -13.92 26.42 23.86
CA SER A 49 -14.55 27.67 24.32
C SER A 49 -14.93 28.63 23.17
N ALA A 50 -14.27 28.52 22.02
CA ALA A 50 -14.53 29.32 20.83
C ALA A 50 -15.41 28.60 19.79
N ALA A 51 -15.82 27.35 20.04
CA ALA A 51 -16.58 26.54 19.09
C ALA A 51 -17.88 27.24 18.63
N ALA A 52 -18.67 27.73 19.60
CA ALA A 52 -19.95 28.37 19.32
C ALA A 52 -19.81 29.69 18.54
N SER A 53 -18.80 30.51 18.84
CA SER A 53 -18.57 31.78 18.12
C SER A 53 -18.04 31.58 16.70
N LEU A 54 -17.37 30.47 16.44
CA LEU A 54 -16.86 30.08 15.12
C LEU A 54 -17.83 29.18 14.34
N GLY A 55 -19.01 28.88 14.90
CA GLY A 55 -20.01 28.01 14.25
C GLY A 55 -19.56 26.56 14.10
N VAL A 56 -18.63 26.10 14.95
CA VAL A 56 -18.14 24.72 14.93
C VAL A 56 -18.97 23.87 15.89
N GLY A 57 -19.64 22.86 15.35
CA GLY A 57 -20.43 21.89 16.11
C GLY A 57 -19.63 20.65 16.51
N ALA A 58 -20.31 19.51 16.58
CA ALA A 58 -19.64 18.23 16.74
C ALA A 58 -18.73 17.92 15.53
N PRO A 59 -17.59 17.23 15.73
CA PRO A 59 -16.73 16.84 14.63
C PRO A 59 -17.47 16.00 13.59
N GLN A 60 -17.21 16.26 12.32
CA GLN A 60 -17.73 15.49 11.18
C GLN A 60 -17.22 14.05 11.21
N ASN A 61 -15.96 13.84 11.57
CA ASN A 61 -15.44 12.50 11.76
C ASN A 61 -14.38 12.49 12.87
N GLY A 62 -14.77 11.98 14.03
CA GLY A 62 -13.87 11.88 15.18
C GLY A 62 -12.71 10.88 14.99
N LEU A 63 -12.84 9.94 14.05
CA LEU A 63 -11.88 8.84 13.89
C LEU A 63 -10.63 9.22 13.07
N ILE A 64 -10.62 10.39 12.44
CA ILE A 64 -9.50 10.87 11.60
C ILE A 64 -8.62 11.89 12.32
N LEU A 65 -8.80 12.02 13.63
CA LEU A 65 -8.15 12.98 14.52
C LEU A 65 -6.61 12.98 14.39
N ASP A 66 -5.98 11.81 14.24
CA ASP A 66 -4.52 11.65 14.15
C ASP A 66 -3.90 12.48 13.02
N LEU A 67 -4.68 12.83 11.99
CA LEU A 67 -4.21 13.68 10.92
C LEU A 67 -3.89 15.10 11.40
N ILE A 68 -4.68 15.65 12.34
CA ILE A 68 -4.51 17.03 12.83
C ILE A 68 -3.72 17.13 14.13
N ILE A 69 -3.90 16.21 15.08
CA ILE A 69 -3.21 16.31 16.38
C ILE A 69 -1.77 15.80 16.35
N GLU A 70 -1.45 14.92 15.40
CA GLU A 70 -0.16 14.25 15.35
C GLU A 70 0.56 14.55 14.03
N ASN A 71 -0.02 14.12 12.90
CA ASN A 71 0.64 14.25 11.60
C ASN A 71 0.89 15.71 11.23
N TYR A 72 -0.12 16.58 11.35
CA TYR A 72 0.04 18.00 11.04
C TYR A 72 1.12 18.65 11.89
N ALA A 73 1.13 18.39 13.21
CA ALA A 73 2.14 18.90 14.12
C ALA A 73 3.55 18.44 13.75
N TRP A 74 3.72 17.16 13.38
CA TRP A 74 5.00 16.64 12.89
C TRP A 74 5.46 17.31 11.60
N LYS A 75 4.56 17.47 10.61
CA LYS A 75 4.90 18.14 9.34
C LYS A 75 5.24 19.61 9.57
N GLN A 76 4.51 20.30 10.45
CA GLN A 76 4.76 21.69 10.79
C GLN A 76 6.12 21.86 11.46
N PHE A 77 6.39 21.10 12.51
CA PHE A 77 7.67 21.14 13.22
C PHE A 77 8.86 20.87 12.28
N ALA A 78 8.77 19.81 11.47
CA ALA A 78 9.83 19.47 10.53
C ALA A 78 10.05 20.58 9.51
N ARG A 79 8.97 21.11 8.92
CA ARG A 79 9.04 22.19 7.93
C ARG A 79 9.66 23.46 8.50
N GLU A 80 9.23 23.90 9.67
CA GLU A 80 9.77 25.09 10.33
C GLU A 80 11.27 24.93 10.64
N THR A 81 11.67 23.77 11.15
CA THR A 81 13.08 23.46 11.45
C THR A 81 13.94 23.45 10.19
N PHE A 82 13.48 22.80 9.11
CA PHE A 82 14.21 22.78 7.84
C PHE A 82 14.32 24.17 7.21
N LEU A 83 13.26 24.98 7.27
CA LEU A 83 13.30 26.36 6.76
C LEU A 83 14.20 27.28 7.58
N ALA A 84 14.42 26.96 8.86
CA ALA A 84 15.41 27.64 9.71
C ALA A 84 16.87 27.21 9.40
N GLY A 85 17.07 26.20 8.55
CA GLY A 85 18.40 25.68 8.19
C GLY A 85 18.88 24.55 9.09
N ASP A 86 18.03 24.04 9.98
CA ASP A 86 18.36 22.97 10.92
C ASP A 86 17.77 21.63 10.48
N ILE A 87 18.35 20.54 10.99
CA ILE A 87 17.82 19.18 10.81
C ILE A 87 16.96 18.86 12.04
N PRO A 88 15.70 18.41 11.88
CA PRO A 88 14.78 18.17 13.00
C PRO A 88 15.11 16.90 13.80
N LEU A 89 16.30 16.84 14.41
CA LEU A 89 16.73 15.66 15.17
C LEU A 89 16.03 15.55 16.53
N TRP A 90 15.73 16.67 17.18
CA TRP A 90 15.17 16.74 18.53
C TRP A 90 13.92 17.61 18.56
N ASN A 91 12.78 17.05 18.98
CA ASN A 91 11.55 17.81 19.21
C ASN A 91 11.47 18.23 20.68
N PRO A 92 11.62 19.53 21.01
CA PRO A 92 11.62 20.00 22.40
C PRO A 92 10.22 20.14 23.02
N TYR A 93 9.15 20.01 22.21
CA TYR A 93 7.79 20.30 22.63
C TYR A 93 7.09 19.15 23.37
N LEU A 94 7.72 17.97 23.44
CA LEU A 94 7.16 16.77 24.07
C LEU A 94 8.01 16.32 25.26
N PHE A 95 7.47 16.32 26.47
CA PHE A 95 8.08 15.71 27.68
C PHE A 95 9.57 16.07 27.93
N ALA A 96 9.93 17.36 27.81
CA ALA A 96 11.32 17.88 27.86
C ALA A 96 12.24 17.51 26.68
N GLY A 97 11.70 16.74 25.74
CA GLY A 97 12.15 16.58 24.39
C GLY A 97 12.26 15.11 23.98
N VAL A 98 12.11 14.84 22.68
CA VAL A 98 12.16 13.48 22.12
C VAL A 98 12.98 13.44 20.83
N PRO A 99 13.68 12.33 20.53
CA PRO A 99 14.35 12.11 19.24
C PRO A 99 13.33 12.04 18.10
N PHE A 100 13.18 13.13 17.32
CA PHE A 100 12.10 13.26 16.34
C PHE A 100 12.32 12.36 15.12
N LEU A 101 13.46 12.51 14.43
CA LEU A 101 13.76 11.72 13.23
C LEU A 101 13.94 10.21 13.49
N ALA A 102 14.13 9.82 14.75
CA ALA A 102 14.22 8.42 15.17
C ALA A 102 12.84 7.77 15.36
N ALA A 103 11.75 8.54 15.51
CA ALA A 103 10.42 7.99 15.79
C ALA A 103 9.80 7.18 14.62
N GLY A 104 10.28 7.35 13.39
CA GLY A 104 10.00 6.46 12.26
C GLY A 104 8.56 6.49 11.70
N GLN A 105 7.67 7.34 12.22
CA GLN A 105 6.26 7.44 11.78
C GLN A 105 5.97 8.69 10.94
N HIS A 106 6.82 9.72 10.98
CA HIS A 106 6.58 11.03 10.34
C HIS A 106 6.89 11.08 8.83
N SER A 107 7.37 10.00 8.21
CA SER A 107 7.72 9.89 6.77
C SER A 107 8.76 10.92 6.25
N MET A 108 9.66 11.45 7.08
CA MET A 108 10.52 12.58 6.64
C MET A 108 11.59 12.17 5.63
N TYR A 109 12.04 10.92 5.67
CA TYR A 109 13.02 10.41 4.72
C TYR A 109 12.40 9.94 3.39
N TYR A 110 11.08 9.93 3.29
CA TYR A 110 10.38 9.54 2.07
C TYR A 110 10.42 10.66 1.03
N PRO A 111 10.84 10.42 -0.23
CA PRO A 111 10.99 11.48 -1.22
C PRO A 111 9.70 12.26 -1.53
N PHE A 112 8.53 11.62 -1.50
CA PHE A 112 7.25 12.32 -1.73
C PHE A 112 6.89 13.28 -0.61
N SER A 113 7.53 13.18 0.57
CA SER A 113 7.34 14.15 1.65
C SER A 113 7.88 15.54 1.33
N VAL A 114 8.63 15.70 0.23
CA VAL A 114 9.01 17.03 -0.29
C VAL A 114 7.79 17.93 -0.52
N LEU A 115 6.62 17.35 -0.81
CA LEU A 115 5.37 18.10 -0.95
C LEU A 115 5.01 18.88 0.33
N PHE A 116 5.28 18.30 1.51
CA PHE A 116 5.04 18.96 2.80
C PHE A 116 6.06 20.06 3.12
N LEU A 117 7.22 20.08 2.45
CA LEU A 117 8.22 21.14 2.61
C LEU A 117 7.90 22.33 1.70
N VAL A 118 7.56 22.05 0.43
CA VAL A 118 7.41 23.06 -0.62
C VAL A 118 6.03 23.72 -0.64
N LEU A 119 4.96 22.95 -0.40
CA LEU A 119 3.59 23.47 -0.43
C LEU A 119 3.12 23.93 0.95
N PRO A 120 2.14 24.85 1.04
CA PRO A 120 1.40 25.08 2.27
C PRO A 120 0.77 23.76 2.76
N LEU A 121 0.87 23.48 4.06
CA LEU A 121 0.43 22.18 4.61
C LEU A 121 -1.04 21.89 4.29
N SER A 122 -1.91 22.89 4.32
CA SER A 122 -3.33 22.76 3.97
C SER A 122 -3.58 22.18 2.56
N ALA A 123 -2.70 22.46 1.60
CA ALA A 123 -2.75 21.90 0.25
C ALA A 123 -1.89 20.63 0.10
N ALA A 124 -0.78 20.54 0.85
CA ALA A 124 0.17 19.46 0.73
C ALA A 124 -0.45 18.08 1.00
N TYR A 125 -1.35 17.97 1.98
CA TYR A 125 -2.05 16.70 2.29
C TYR A 125 -2.87 16.19 1.10
N GLY A 126 -3.63 17.06 0.43
CA GLY A 126 -4.41 16.68 -0.74
C GLY A 126 -3.52 16.19 -1.89
N TRP A 127 -2.46 16.94 -2.19
CA TRP A 127 -1.53 16.57 -3.28
C TRP A 127 -0.71 15.32 -2.97
N TYR A 128 -0.30 15.14 -1.71
CA TYR A 128 0.36 13.93 -1.26
C TYR A 128 -0.57 12.72 -1.44
N THR A 129 -1.82 12.80 -0.97
CA THR A 129 -2.82 11.73 -1.14
C THR A 129 -3.03 11.38 -2.62
N VAL A 130 -3.22 12.37 -3.49
CA VAL A 130 -3.37 12.14 -4.94
C VAL A 130 -2.14 11.42 -5.52
N SER A 131 -0.93 11.84 -5.12
CA SER A 131 0.31 11.22 -5.60
C SER A 131 0.45 9.76 -5.17
N GLN A 132 0.08 9.41 -3.94
CA GLN A 132 0.20 8.04 -3.43
C GLN A 132 -0.86 7.11 -4.02
N LEU A 133 -2.10 7.59 -4.19
CA LEU A 133 -3.15 6.82 -4.86
C LEU A 133 -2.82 6.58 -6.34
N TRP A 134 -2.27 7.59 -7.02
CA TRP A 134 -1.77 7.43 -8.38
C TRP A 134 -0.65 6.39 -8.45
N LEU A 135 0.33 6.46 -7.54
CA LEU A 135 1.43 5.50 -7.46
C LEU A 135 0.91 4.07 -7.23
N ALA A 136 -0.09 3.89 -6.36
CA ALA A 136 -0.72 2.59 -6.11
C ALA A 136 -1.31 1.99 -7.40
N GLY A 137 -2.06 2.78 -8.17
CA GLY A 137 -2.64 2.33 -9.44
C GLY A 137 -1.57 1.98 -10.48
N VAL A 138 -0.54 2.82 -10.60
CA VAL A 138 0.58 2.61 -11.54
C VAL A 138 1.39 1.36 -11.19
N LEU A 139 1.78 1.17 -9.93
CA LEU A 139 2.60 0.02 -9.53
C LEU A 139 1.82 -1.29 -9.65
N MET A 140 0.52 -1.29 -9.35
CA MET A 140 -0.34 -2.45 -9.59
C MET A 140 -0.52 -2.73 -11.09
N TYR A 141 -0.66 -1.68 -11.92
CA TYR A 141 -0.68 -1.83 -13.37
C TYR A 141 0.60 -2.47 -13.88
N VAL A 142 1.77 -1.96 -13.47
CA VAL A 142 3.09 -2.50 -13.84
C VAL A 142 3.20 -3.97 -13.42
N TYR A 143 2.78 -4.32 -12.20
CA TYR A 143 2.75 -5.71 -11.74
C TYR A 143 1.86 -6.59 -12.63
N GLY A 144 0.64 -6.13 -12.96
CA GLY A 144 -0.24 -6.83 -13.90
C GLY A 144 0.39 -7.03 -15.27
N ARG A 145 1.17 -6.06 -15.77
CA ARG A 145 1.92 -6.18 -17.03
C ARG A 145 3.08 -7.17 -16.93
N ILE A 146 3.78 -7.22 -15.79
CA ILE A 146 4.82 -8.21 -15.50
C ILE A 146 4.25 -9.64 -15.52
N LEU A 147 3.04 -9.80 -14.98
CA LEU A 147 2.29 -11.05 -14.99
C LEU A 147 1.71 -11.44 -16.36
N GLY A 148 1.87 -10.60 -17.38
CA GLY A 148 1.39 -10.87 -18.74
C GLY A 148 -0.07 -10.51 -18.99
N LEU A 149 -0.76 -9.86 -18.05
CA LEU A 149 -2.16 -9.44 -18.23
C LEU A 149 -2.29 -8.43 -19.37
N LYS A 150 -3.33 -8.52 -20.20
CA LYS A 150 -3.63 -7.50 -21.21
C LYS A 150 -3.80 -6.12 -20.56
N ARG A 151 -3.55 -5.05 -21.33
CA ARG A 151 -3.57 -3.67 -20.81
C ARG A 151 -4.88 -3.28 -20.12
N SER A 152 -6.01 -3.68 -20.67
CA SER A 152 -7.33 -3.45 -20.06
C SER A 152 -7.48 -4.14 -18.71
N SER A 153 -7.04 -5.39 -18.60
CA SER A 153 -7.07 -6.16 -17.36
C SER A 153 -6.10 -5.59 -16.32
N ALA A 154 -4.89 -5.20 -16.73
CA ALA A 154 -3.93 -4.54 -15.85
C ALA A 154 -4.43 -3.16 -15.39
N PHE A 155 -5.09 -2.41 -16.28
CA PHE A 155 -5.70 -1.13 -15.93
C PHE A 155 -6.80 -1.31 -14.89
N LEU A 156 -7.67 -2.29 -15.09
CA LEU A 156 -8.73 -2.61 -14.14
C LEU A 156 -8.19 -3.06 -12.78
N ALA A 157 -7.10 -3.83 -12.77
CA ALA A 157 -6.40 -4.22 -11.54
C ALA A 157 -5.82 -2.99 -10.82
N GLY A 158 -5.21 -2.06 -11.55
CA GLY A 158 -4.71 -0.80 -11.00
C GLY A 158 -5.82 0.07 -10.40
N LEU A 159 -6.94 0.22 -11.12
CA LEU A 159 -8.11 0.98 -10.63
C LEU A 159 -8.69 0.35 -9.37
N THR A 160 -8.78 -0.97 -9.34
CA THR A 160 -9.28 -1.73 -8.20
C THR A 160 -8.40 -1.58 -6.98
N TYR A 161 -7.07 -1.65 -7.16
CA TYR A 161 -6.13 -1.49 -6.07
C TYR A 161 -6.13 -0.07 -5.53
N GLN A 162 -5.98 0.95 -6.40
CA GLN A 162 -5.95 2.35 -5.95
C GLN A 162 -7.26 2.81 -5.29
N GLY A 163 -8.40 2.28 -5.73
CA GLY A 163 -9.73 2.59 -5.20
C GLY A 163 -10.18 1.65 -4.08
N GLY A 164 -9.31 0.74 -3.62
CA GLY A 164 -9.62 -0.19 -2.54
C GLY A 164 -9.93 0.55 -1.24
N GLY A 165 -10.95 0.10 -0.50
CA GLY A 165 -11.44 0.80 0.70
C GLY A 165 -10.34 1.07 1.72
N PHE A 166 -9.50 0.09 1.98
CA PHE A 166 -8.33 0.23 2.86
C PHE A 166 -7.36 1.34 2.39
N ILE A 167 -7.03 1.40 1.09
CA ILE A 167 -6.08 2.41 0.58
C ILE A 167 -6.69 3.81 0.70
N VAL A 168 -7.96 3.98 0.31
CA VAL A 168 -8.65 5.27 0.35
C VAL A 168 -8.81 5.78 1.79
N VAL A 169 -9.18 4.91 2.72
CA VAL A 169 -9.31 5.25 4.15
C VAL A 169 -7.95 5.58 4.76
N SER A 170 -6.92 4.76 4.49
CA SER A 170 -5.57 5.03 4.98
C SER A 170 -5.03 6.35 4.42
N ALA A 171 -5.33 6.68 3.16
CA ALA A 171 -4.96 7.95 2.55
C ALA A 171 -5.59 9.17 3.24
N ALA A 172 -6.74 8.99 3.88
CA ALA A 172 -7.45 10.05 4.59
C ALA A 172 -6.93 10.33 5.99
N VAL A 173 -6.17 9.40 6.59
CA VAL A 173 -5.77 9.51 8.01
C VAL A 173 -4.27 9.39 8.21
N PHE A 174 -3.60 8.50 7.46
CA PHE A 174 -2.23 8.07 7.73
C PHE A 174 -1.33 8.23 6.50
N PRO A 175 -0.70 9.41 6.34
CA PRO A 175 0.26 9.66 5.27
C PRO A 175 1.38 8.63 5.18
N MET A 176 1.83 8.09 6.31
CA MET A 176 2.88 7.08 6.36
C MET A 176 2.42 5.72 5.79
N ILE A 177 1.20 5.27 6.14
CA ILE A 177 0.64 4.01 5.61
C ILE A 177 0.43 4.11 4.11
N VAL A 178 -0.23 5.17 3.63
CA VAL A 178 -0.48 5.35 2.20
C VAL A 178 0.81 5.61 1.42
N GLY A 179 1.89 6.06 2.06
CA GLY A 179 3.22 6.14 1.44
C GLY A 179 3.89 4.77 1.27
N ALA A 180 3.67 3.84 2.20
CA ALA A 180 4.30 2.52 2.21
C ALA A 180 3.57 1.50 1.32
N VAL A 181 2.26 1.37 1.50
CA VAL A 181 1.44 0.31 0.86
C VAL A 181 1.57 0.25 -0.68
N PRO A 182 1.63 1.38 -1.43
CA PRO A 182 1.72 1.36 -2.89
C PRO A 182 2.92 0.60 -3.47
N TRP A 183 3.98 0.40 -2.69
CA TRP A 183 5.21 -0.26 -3.16
C TRP A 183 5.07 -1.78 -3.27
N LEU A 184 4.11 -2.39 -2.57
CA LEU A 184 3.94 -3.85 -2.52
C LEU A 184 3.78 -4.49 -3.92
N PRO A 185 2.91 -4.02 -4.83
CA PRO A 185 2.80 -4.61 -6.17
C PRO A 185 4.10 -4.60 -6.96
N LEU A 186 4.90 -3.53 -6.86
CA LEU A 186 6.21 -3.45 -7.52
C LEU A 186 7.16 -4.52 -6.98
N LEU A 187 7.18 -4.70 -5.66
CA LEU A 187 8.01 -5.70 -4.99
C LEU A 187 7.65 -7.11 -5.44
N LEU A 188 6.36 -7.43 -5.53
CA LEU A 188 5.88 -8.71 -6.08
C LEU A 188 6.28 -8.89 -7.56
N GLY A 189 6.20 -7.83 -8.35
CA GLY A 189 6.66 -7.84 -9.75
C GLY A 189 8.16 -8.09 -9.89
N CYS A 190 8.98 -7.50 -9.01
CA CYS A 190 10.42 -7.73 -8.99
C CYS A 190 10.74 -9.19 -8.61
N ILE A 191 10.04 -9.75 -7.62
CA ILE A 191 10.14 -11.17 -7.27
C ILE A 191 9.82 -12.05 -8.48
N GLU A 192 8.70 -11.77 -9.18
CA GLU A 192 8.30 -12.53 -10.35
C GLU A 192 9.38 -12.54 -11.44
N LYS A 193 9.99 -11.38 -11.72
CA LYS A 193 11.03 -11.25 -12.73
C LYS A 193 12.35 -11.92 -12.34
N VAL A 194 12.75 -11.84 -11.07
CA VAL A 194 13.94 -12.54 -10.56
C VAL A 194 13.77 -14.06 -10.70
N VAL A 195 12.60 -14.58 -10.31
CA VAL A 195 12.32 -16.03 -10.38
C VAL A 195 12.19 -16.51 -11.83
N GLN A 196 11.50 -15.77 -12.71
CA GLN A 196 11.40 -16.12 -14.14
C GLN A 196 12.75 -16.06 -14.86
N GLY A 197 13.59 -15.07 -14.56
CA GLY A 197 14.92 -14.93 -15.16
C GLY A 197 15.88 -16.06 -14.81
N ALA A 198 15.71 -16.68 -13.63
CA ALA A 198 16.47 -17.87 -13.26
C ALA A 198 16.08 -19.10 -14.10
N LYS A 199 14.80 -19.25 -14.44
CA LYS A 199 14.31 -20.36 -15.28
C LYS A 199 14.86 -20.30 -16.70
N SER A 200 14.80 -19.13 -17.33
CA SER A 200 15.26 -18.96 -18.72
C SER A 200 16.76 -19.19 -18.88
N ARG A 201 17.57 -18.84 -17.86
CA ARG A 201 19.01 -19.16 -17.83
C ARG A 201 19.30 -20.64 -17.63
N GLY A 202 18.55 -21.32 -16.75
CA GLY A 202 18.71 -22.76 -16.52
C GLY A 202 18.46 -23.57 -17.80
N GLN A 203 17.36 -23.29 -18.49
CA GLN A 203 17.02 -23.94 -19.77
C GLN A 203 18.03 -23.63 -20.87
N GLY A 204 18.45 -22.36 -21.02
CA GLY A 204 19.45 -21.99 -22.02
C GLY A 204 20.83 -22.63 -21.78
N GLN A 205 21.16 -23.04 -20.55
CA GLN A 205 22.41 -23.72 -20.24
C GLN A 205 22.32 -25.24 -20.47
N GLU A 206 21.15 -25.86 -20.24
CA GLU A 206 20.87 -27.25 -20.60
C GLU A 206 20.81 -27.44 -22.13
N ASP A 207 20.09 -26.57 -22.84
CA ASP A 207 20.01 -26.60 -24.30
C ASP A 207 21.39 -26.41 -24.94
N ASN A 208 22.19 -25.46 -24.44
CA ASN A 208 23.56 -25.26 -24.94
C ASN A 208 24.47 -26.45 -24.66
N ASN A 209 24.33 -27.13 -23.51
CA ASN A 209 25.12 -28.33 -23.21
C ASN A 209 24.70 -29.52 -24.09
N GLN A 210 23.40 -29.68 -24.39
CA GLN A 210 22.95 -30.71 -25.33
C GLN A 210 23.39 -30.39 -26.75
N GLN A 211 23.31 -29.14 -27.17
CA GLN A 211 23.69 -28.70 -28.50
C GLN A 211 25.21 -28.67 -28.71
N SER A 212 26.02 -28.42 -27.67
CA SER A 212 27.48 -28.62 -27.74
C SER A 212 27.86 -30.10 -27.83
N THR A 213 27.07 -30.98 -27.20
CA THR A 213 27.25 -32.44 -27.32
C THR A 213 26.88 -32.92 -28.73
N PHE A 214 25.85 -32.33 -29.34
CA PHE A 214 25.40 -32.64 -30.70
C PHE A 214 26.29 -32.02 -31.80
N ASN A 215 26.76 -30.78 -31.62
CA ASN A 215 27.63 -30.09 -32.57
C ASN A 215 29.05 -30.68 -32.62
N ASN A 216 29.48 -31.40 -31.58
CA ASN A 216 30.70 -32.20 -31.64
C ASN A 216 30.56 -33.46 -32.53
N GLN A 217 29.38 -33.75 -33.08
CA GLN A 217 29.14 -34.89 -33.98
C GLN A 217 28.84 -34.51 -35.44
N LEU A 218 28.52 -33.25 -35.76
CA LEU A 218 28.22 -32.82 -37.13
C LEU A 218 28.80 -31.42 -37.41
N LEU A 219 29.98 -31.41 -38.07
CA LEU A 219 30.46 -30.26 -38.82
C LEU A 219 29.65 -30.17 -40.12
N THR A 220 28.57 -29.39 -40.15
CA THR A 220 28.10 -28.63 -41.33
C THR A 220 26.82 -27.86 -40.98
N GLY A 221 26.76 -26.60 -41.39
CA GLY A 221 25.50 -25.89 -41.62
C GLY A 221 25.18 -24.73 -40.69
N ASP A 222 25.22 -23.53 -41.26
CA ASP A 222 24.78 -22.26 -40.68
C ASP A 222 23.40 -22.38 -40.00
N THR A 223 23.38 -22.20 -38.68
CA THR A 223 22.13 -21.99 -37.93
C THR A 223 22.21 -20.64 -37.23
N GLN A 224 21.48 -19.67 -37.78
CA GLN A 224 21.19 -18.40 -37.10
C GLN A 224 20.30 -18.69 -35.89
N THR A 225 20.91 -18.91 -34.73
CA THR A 225 20.21 -18.99 -33.46
C THR A 225 19.81 -17.59 -33.00
N LEU A 226 18.50 -17.33 -32.95
CA LEU A 226 17.95 -16.16 -32.25
C LEU A 226 18.17 -16.37 -30.74
N THR A 227 19.36 -16.06 -30.24
CA THR A 227 19.66 -16.09 -28.81
C THR A 227 18.90 -14.95 -28.14
N SER A 228 17.78 -15.26 -27.49
CA SER A 228 17.20 -14.38 -26.49
C SER A 228 18.20 -14.26 -25.35
N THR A 229 18.94 -13.16 -25.29
CA THR A 229 19.88 -12.91 -24.20
C THR A 229 19.11 -12.95 -22.88
N PRO A 230 19.47 -13.83 -21.93
CA PRO A 230 18.74 -13.92 -20.68
C PRO A 230 18.86 -12.61 -19.91
N GLU A 231 17.74 -11.92 -19.74
CA GLU A 231 17.65 -10.66 -19.00
C GLU A 231 18.32 -10.82 -17.63
N SER A 232 19.26 -9.93 -17.33
CA SER A 232 19.97 -9.96 -16.05
C SER A 232 19.01 -9.64 -14.90
N PRO A 233 19.02 -10.41 -13.79
CA PRO A 233 18.15 -10.13 -12.64
C PRO A 233 18.52 -8.84 -11.91
N ILE A 234 19.71 -8.29 -12.17
CA ILE A 234 20.27 -7.13 -11.46
C ILE A 234 19.31 -5.94 -11.46
N LEU A 235 18.67 -5.63 -12.60
CA LEU A 235 17.72 -4.53 -12.68
C LEU A 235 16.57 -4.70 -11.69
N TRP A 236 16.01 -5.90 -11.61
CA TRP A 236 14.87 -6.22 -10.74
C TRP A 236 15.27 -6.30 -9.27
N ILE A 237 16.49 -6.74 -8.97
CA ILE A 237 17.07 -6.68 -7.62
C ILE A 237 17.19 -5.22 -7.18
N VAL A 238 17.74 -4.35 -8.03
CA VAL A 238 17.91 -2.92 -7.71
C VAL A 238 16.56 -2.23 -7.56
N LEU A 239 15.63 -2.42 -8.50
CA LEU A 239 14.29 -1.83 -8.42
C LEU A 239 13.52 -2.32 -7.19
N GLY A 240 13.61 -3.61 -6.86
CA GLY A 240 12.98 -4.16 -5.67
C GLY A 240 13.63 -3.65 -4.37
N ALA A 241 14.95 -3.54 -4.33
CA ALA A 241 15.65 -2.98 -3.18
C ALA A 241 15.31 -1.50 -2.96
N VAL A 242 15.28 -0.70 -4.02
CA VAL A 242 14.85 0.71 -3.96
C VAL A 242 13.39 0.79 -3.54
N GLY A 243 12.49 -0.03 -4.12
CA GLY A 243 11.08 -0.05 -3.73
C GLY A 243 10.87 -0.39 -2.26
N LEU A 244 11.62 -1.35 -1.72
CA LEU A 244 11.57 -1.72 -0.30
C LEU A 244 12.15 -0.61 0.57
N GLY A 245 13.26 0.01 0.16
CA GLY A 245 13.82 1.18 0.83
C GLY A 245 12.81 2.33 0.88
N MET A 246 12.16 2.66 -0.23
CA MET A 246 11.14 3.71 -0.30
C MET A 246 9.93 3.42 0.60
N GLN A 247 9.49 2.16 0.64
CA GLN A 247 8.46 1.72 1.56
C GLN A 247 8.86 1.94 3.03
N ILE A 248 10.08 1.55 3.41
CA ILE A 248 10.57 1.72 4.78
C ILE A 248 10.67 3.22 5.13
N LEU A 249 11.17 4.04 4.21
CA LEU A 249 11.33 5.48 4.42
C LEU A 249 9.99 6.24 4.46
N ALA A 250 8.93 5.69 3.86
CA ALA A 250 7.56 6.17 4.06
C ALA A 250 7.12 6.07 5.53
N GLY A 251 7.75 5.19 6.30
CA GLY A 251 7.46 4.97 7.71
C GLY A 251 6.36 3.96 7.94
N HIS A 252 6.18 3.63 9.22
CA HIS A 252 5.32 2.55 9.72
C HIS A 252 5.95 1.14 9.61
N ILE A 253 6.54 0.69 10.70
CA ILE A 253 7.29 -0.58 10.77
C ILE A 253 6.37 -1.81 10.57
N GLU A 254 5.13 -1.73 11.02
CA GLU A 254 4.12 -2.78 10.91
C GLU A 254 3.86 -3.15 9.46
N TYR A 255 3.70 -2.17 8.56
CA TYR A 255 3.53 -2.43 7.12
C TYR A 255 4.81 -2.92 6.45
N THR A 256 5.98 -2.57 6.99
CA THR A 256 7.26 -3.17 6.57
C THR A 256 7.26 -4.66 6.88
N ILE A 257 6.87 -5.06 8.10
CA ILE A 257 6.79 -6.47 8.50
C ILE A 257 5.77 -7.21 7.63
N TYR A 258 4.57 -6.65 7.42
CA TYR A 258 3.55 -7.27 6.57
C TYR A 258 4.04 -7.44 5.13
N THR A 259 4.75 -6.46 4.59
CA THR A 259 5.27 -6.55 3.23
C THR A 259 6.37 -7.60 3.13
N LEU A 260 7.31 -7.65 4.07
CA LEU A 260 8.34 -8.69 4.11
C LEU A 260 7.73 -10.10 4.24
N LEU A 261 6.68 -10.25 5.06
CA LEU A 261 5.94 -11.50 5.19
C LEU A 261 5.30 -11.92 3.86
N VAL A 262 4.58 -11.00 3.21
CA VAL A 262 3.94 -11.26 1.90
C VAL A 262 4.98 -11.55 0.82
N MET A 263 6.09 -10.80 0.79
CA MET A 263 7.21 -11.04 -0.12
C MET A 263 7.83 -12.42 0.09
N GLY A 264 8.07 -12.82 1.35
CA GLY A 264 8.62 -14.12 1.70
C GLY A 264 7.71 -15.27 1.28
N LEU A 265 6.42 -15.19 1.62
CA LEU A 265 5.42 -16.20 1.26
C LEU A 265 5.25 -16.29 -0.27
N TYR A 266 5.11 -15.16 -0.95
CA TYR A 266 4.97 -15.10 -2.40
C TYR A 266 6.23 -15.62 -3.11
N GLY A 267 7.41 -15.20 -2.67
CA GLY A 267 8.70 -15.65 -3.21
C GLY A 267 8.90 -17.16 -3.02
N ALA A 268 8.63 -17.68 -1.83
CA ALA A 268 8.70 -19.12 -1.55
C ALA A 268 7.75 -19.92 -2.45
N TRP A 269 6.49 -19.47 -2.56
CA TRP A 269 5.50 -20.10 -3.44
C TRP A 269 5.94 -20.08 -4.90
N ARG A 270 6.45 -18.94 -5.41
CA ARG A 270 6.93 -18.81 -6.78
C ARG A 270 8.13 -19.69 -7.06
N LEU A 271 9.10 -19.75 -6.14
CA LEU A 271 10.26 -20.64 -6.25
C LEU A 271 9.82 -22.10 -6.38
N VAL A 272 8.97 -22.59 -5.47
CA VAL A 272 8.46 -23.96 -5.49
C VAL A 272 7.71 -24.26 -6.79
N ARG A 273 6.90 -23.32 -7.29
CA ARG A 273 6.13 -23.50 -8.54
C ARG A 273 7.00 -23.52 -9.79
N VAL A 274 8.07 -22.73 -9.82
CA VAL A 274 8.92 -22.59 -11.00
C VAL A 274 9.98 -23.68 -11.07
N THR A 275 10.58 -24.05 -9.94
CA THR A 275 11.65 -25.04 -9.91
C THR A 275 11.16 -26.46 -9.63
N GLY A 276 9.98 -26.60 -9.02
CA GLY A 276 9.39 -27.89 -8.68
C GLY A 276 9.96 -28.47 -7.38
N TRP A 277 9.25 -29.45 -6.81
CA TRP A 277 9.60 -30.07 -5.52
C TRP A 277 10.75 -31.10 -5.61
N ARG A 278 11.22 -31.41 -6.81
CA ARG A 278 12.29 -32.42 -7.00
C ARG A 278 13.66 -31.83 -6.66
N TRP A 279 14.63 -32.70 -6.34
CA TRP A 279 15.99 -32.30 -5.98
C TRP A 279 16.68 -31.40 -7.03
N GLU A 280 16.42 -31.63 -8.33
CA GLU A 280 16.90 -30.74 -9.40
C GLU A 280 16.26 -29.35 -9.36
N GLY A 281 15.00 -29.28 -8.92
CA GLY A 281 14.31 -28.03 -8.63
C GLY A 281 14.91 -27.26 -7.46
N VAL A 282 15.39 -27.96 -6.43
CA VAL A 282 16.09 -27.32 -5.31
C VAL A 282 17.37 -26.62 -5.80
N LYS A 283 18.16 -27.27 -6.67
CA LYS A 283 19.35 -26.66 -7.26
C LYS A 283 19.02 -25.45 -8.14
N GLY A 284 17.94 -25.53 -8.91
CA GLY A 284 17.42 -24.40 -9.70
C GLY A 284 16.95 -23.20 -8.86
N GLY A 285 16.60 -23.43 -7.59
CA GLY A 285 16.12 -22.40 -6.65
C GLY A 285 17.20 -21.61 -5.93
N ILE A 286 18.45 -22.08 -5.91
CA ILE A 286 19.53 -21.46 -5.12
C ILE A 286 19.85 -20.03 -5.59
N ARG A 287 20.05 -19.84 -6.90
CA ARG A 287 20.37 -18.52 -7.48
C ARG A 287 19.25 -17.48 -7.25
N PRO A 288 17.98 -17.76 -7.58
CA PRO A 288 16.92 -16.79 -7.31
C PRO A 288 16.73 -16.58 -5.81
N PHE A 289 16.91 -17.59 -4.96
CA PHE A 289 16.92 -17.39 -3.49
C PHE A 289 17.95 -16.34 -3.06
N PHE A 290 19.22 -16.48 -3.45
CA PHE A 290 20.24 -15.48 -3.13
C PHE A 290 19.97 -14.11 -3.75
N SER A 291 19.39 -14.05 -4.95
CA SER A 291 19.02 -12.80 -5.60
C SER A 291 17.91 -12.07 -4.83
N LEU A 292 16.90 -12.80 -4.36
CA LEU A 292 15.81 -12.27 -3.55
C LEU A 292 16.32 -11.85 -2.16
N SER A 293 17.18 -12.63 -1.53
CA SER A 293 17.82 -12.27 -0.26
C SER A 293 18.67 -11.00 -0.42
N ALA A 294 19.45 -10.88 -1.50
CA ALA A 294 20.21 -9.67 -1.78
C ALA A 294 19.31 -8.45 -1.99
N MET A 295 18.22 -8.59 -2.73
CA MET A 295 17.21 -7.52 -2.91
C MET A 295 16.66 -7.03 -1.57
N VAL A 296 16.27 -7.95 -0.67
CA VAL A 296 15.75 -7.61 0.66
C VAL A 296 16.84 -6.96 1.52
N LEU A 297 18.05 -7.54 1.58
CA LEU A 297 19.15 -7.00 2.37
C LEU A 297 19.54 -5.59 1.93
N ILE A 298 19.66 -5.34 0.63
CA ILE A 298 19.96 -4.00 0.12
C ILE A 298 18.82 -3.03 0.43
N GLY A 299 17.56 -3.46 0.30
CA GLY A 299 16.41 -2.63 0.68
C GLY A 299 16.39 -2.27 2.17
N LEU A 300 16.71 -3.22 3.06
CA LEU A 300 16.87 -2.97 4.49
C LEU A 300 18.05 -2.03 4.78
N MET A 301 19.16 -2.16 4.04
CA MET A 301 20.29 -1.24 4.15
C MET A 301 19.92 0.18 3.72
N LEU A 302 19.14 0.35 2.65
CA LEU A 302 18.63 1.66 2.24
C LEU A 302 17.66 2.24 3.28
N GLY A 303 16.82 1.40 3.88
CA GLY A 303 15.90 1.77 4.96
C GLY A 303 16.56 1.94 6.33
N SER A 304 17.83 1.55 6.49
CA SER A 304 18.54 1.56 7.78
C SER A 304 18.68 2.94 8.38
N LEU A 305 18.70 3.98 7.53
CA LEU A 305 18.68 5.39 7.94
C LEU A 305 17.51 5.69 8.90
N GLN A 306 16.40 4.98 8.75
CA GLN A 306 15.22 5.11 9.61
C GLN A 306 15.11 3.95 10.61
N LEU A 307 15.42 2.71 10.20
CA LEU A 307 15.25 1.53 11.05
C LEU A 307 16.21 1.49 12.24
N VAL A 308 17.47 1.88 12.05
CA VAL A 308 18.48 1.80 13.12
C VAL A 308 18.15 2.78 14.25
N PRO A 309 17.90 4.09 13.98
CA PRO A 309 17.51 5.02 15.05
C PRO A 309 16.17 4.65 15.70
N LEU A 310 15.22 4.11 14.92
CA LEU A 310 13.95 3.63 15.45
C LEU A 310 14.15 2.48 16.44
N TYR A 311 15.01 1.52 16.09
CA TYR A 311 15.35 0.39 16.95
C TYR A 311 16.02 0.87 18.24
N GLU A 312 17.01 1.76 18.15
CA GLU A 312 17.67 2.36 19.32
C GLU A 312 16.68 3.11 20.23
N LEU A 313 15.71 3.83 19.64
CA LEU A 313 14.68 4.54 20.38
C LEU A 313 13.67 3.58 21.04
N ALA A 314 13.29 2.51 20.35
CA ALA A 314 12.38 1.49 20.89
C ALA A 314 12.98 0.79 22.11
N ASP A 315 14.29 0.52 22.09
CA ASP A 315 15.04 -0.10 23.18
C ASP A 315 15.18 0.78 24.42
N VAL A 316 14.76 2.05 24.39
CA VAL A 316 14.77 2.96 25.58
C VAL A 316 13.40 3.53 25.91
N ASN A 317 12.34 3.11 25.18
CA ASN A 317 10.99 3.63 25.35
C ASN A 317 10.22 2.90 26.47
N PHE A 318 9.27 3.58 27.11
CA PHE A 318 8.36 2.99 28.10
C PHE A 318 7.46 1.88 27.54
N ARG A 319 7.38 1.74 26.20
CA ARG A 319 6.68 0.65 25.48
C ARG A 319 7.59 -0.55 25.14
N GLN A 320 8.68 -0.76 25.86
CA GLN A 320 9.55 -1.94 25.70
C GLN A 320 8.82 -3.27 25.91
N GLU A 321 7.81 -3.30 26.78
CA GLU A 321 7.04 -4.52 27.05
C GLU A 321 6.14 -4.87 25.86
N SER A 322 6.32 -6.08 25.32
CA SER A 322 5.46 -6.61 24.27
C SER A 322 4.06 -6.86 24.81
N ALA A 323 3.04 -6.50 24.04
CA ALA A 323 1.65 -6.90 24.30
C ALA A 323 1.58 -8.42 24.53
N THR A 324 0.81 -8.86 25.54
CA THR A 324 0.65 -10.29 25.79
C THR A 324 -0.15 -10.94 24.67
N PHE A 325 -0.10 -12.28 24.56
CA PHE A 325 -0.91 -12.98 23.57
C PHE A 325 -2.41 -12.69 23.74
N ASP A 326 -2.88 -12.56 24.98
CA ASP A 326 -4.28 -12.25 25.27
C ASP A 326 -4.64 -10.81 24.86
N ASP A 327 -3.74 -9.85 25.03
CA ASP A 327 -3.91 -8.48 24.51
C ASP A 327 -4.02 -8.49 22.99
N VAL A 328 -3.09 -9.16 22.30
CA VAL A 328 -3.07 -9.28 20.83
C VAL A 328 -4.34 -9.97 20.33
N ARG A 329 -4.78 -11.03 21.00
CA ARG A 329 -6.03 -11.73 20.70
C ARG A 329 -7.25 -10.83 20.94
N GLY A 330 -7.22 -9.98 21.95
CA GLY A 330 -8.26 -8.98 22.24
C GLY A 330 -8.44 -7.96 21.10
N TYR A 331 -7.39 -7.68 20.34
CA TYR A 331 -7.44 -6.82 19.15
C TYR A 331 -7.86 -7.55 17.86
N ALA A 332 -8.08 -8.87 17.91
CA ALA A 332 -8.49 -9.63 16.74
C ALA A 332 -9.85 -9.17 16.20
N PHE A 333 -10.07 -9.37 14.90
CA PHE A 333 -11.35 -9.07 14.28
C PHE A 333 -12.47 -9.86 14.93
N GLU A 334 -13.44 -9.15 15.50
CA GLU A 334 -14.68 -9.75 15.95
C GLU A 334 -15.43 -10.39 14.76
N GLU A 335 -16.00 -11.57 14.96
CA GLU A 335 -16.65 -12.37 13.90
C GLU A 335 -17.71 -11.58 13.12
N ARG A 336 -18.48 -10.73 13.82
CA ARG A 336 -19.53 -9.88 13.22
C ARG A 336 -18.98 -8.86 12.21
N ARG A 337 -17.68 -8.53 12.25
CA ARG A 337 -17.06 -7.63 11.27
C ARG A 337 -16.98 -8.23 9.87
N VAL A 338 -17.17 -9.54 9.70
CA VAL A 338 -17.20 -10.19 8.37
C VAL A 338 -18.20 -9.53 7.42
N LEU A 339 -19.30 -8.98 7.95
CA LEU A 339 -20.31 -8.26 7.16
C LEU A 339 -19.73 -7.00 6.48
N THR A 340 -18.71 -6.37 7.08
CA THR A 340 -18.06 -5.17 6.53
C THR A 340 -17.21 -5.45 5.29
N LEU A 341 -16.89 -6.72 5.00
CA LEU A 341 -16.27 -7.11 3.72
C LEU A 341 -17.19 -6.83 2.53
N LEU A 342 -18.51 -6.90 2.75
CA LEU A 342 -19.55 -6.69 1.73
C LEU A 342 -20.24 -5.33 1.88
N MET A 343 -20.50 -4.91 3.12
CA MET A 343 -21.25 -3.71 3.46
C MET A 343 -20.43 -2.84 4.43
N PRO A 344 -19.61 -1.91 3.94
CA PRO A 344 -18.66 -1.17 4.78
C PRO A 344 -19.34 -0.40 5.92
N ASN A 345 -20.55 0.13 5.67
CA ASN A 345 -21.31 0.92 6.64
C ASN A 345 -22.32 0.13 7.47
N PHE A 346 -22.21 -1.22 7.55
CA PHE A 346 -23.19 -2.05 8.26
C PHE A 346 -23.36 -1.65 9.74
N PHE A 347 -22.29 -1.26 10.43
CA PHE A 347 -22.31 -0.81 11.83
C PHE A 347 -22.42 0.71 11.99
N GLY A 348 -23.01 1.38 10.99
CA GLY A 348 -23.09 2.83 10.91
C GLY A 348 -21.79 3.49 10.48
N ASN A 349 -21.82 4.80 10.30
CA ASN A 349 -20.74 5.63 9.78
C ASN A 349 -20.54 6.87 10.69
N PRO A 350 -19.29 7.20 11.07
CA PRO A 350 -18.97 8.30 11.98
C PRO A 350 -19.30 9.69 11.40
N ALA A 351 -19.43 9.79 10.07
CA ALA A 351 -19.76 11.02 9.35
C ALA A 351 -21.25 11.15 8.98
N HIS A 352 -22.09 10.18 9.38
CA HIS A 352 -23.54 10.29 9.21
C HIS A 352 -24.16 10.78 10.51
N HIS A 353 -24.58 12.04 10.51
CA HIS A 353 -25.14 12.75 11.68
C HIS A 353 -26.67 12.82 11.70
N GLU A 354 -27.32 12.29 10.66
CA GLU A 354 -28.77 12.30 10.50
C GLU A 354 -29.25 11.03 9.79
N TYR A 355 -30.52 10.69 10.00
CA TYR A 355 -31.21 9.63 9.26
C TYR A 355 -32.50 10.17 8.65
N ARG A 356 -32.93 9.56 7.55
CA ARG A 356 -34.22 9.90 6.93
C ARG A 356 -35.32 9.08 7.60
N ASP A 357 -36.29 9.76 8.19
CA ASP A 357 -37.50 9.14 8.72
C ASP A 357 -38.28 8.48 7.58
N VAL A 358 -38.58 7.18 7.72
CA VAL A 358 -39.20 6.38 6.65
C VAL A 358 -40.69 6.69 6.49
N LEU A 359 -41.36 7.21 7.52
CA LEU A 359 -42.79 7.50 7.51
C LEU A 359 -43.07 8.86 6.89
N ASN A 360 -42.33 9.89 7.33
CA ASN A 360 -42.58 11.28 6.93
C ASN A 360 -41.58 11.80 5.90
N GLY A 361 -40.41 11.16 5.78
CA GLY A 361 -39.36 11.54 4.84
C GLY A 361 -38.40 12.63 5.35
N ASP A 362 -38.61 13.13 6.56
CA ASP A 362 -37.82 14.18 7.20
C ASP A 362 -36.41 13.71 7.59
N MET A 363 -35.44 14.61 7.59
CA MET A 363 -34.09 14.32 8.11
C MET A 363 -34.08 14.59 9.61
N VAL A 364 -33.76 13.57 10.40
CA VAL A 364 -33.72 13.62 11.86
C VAL A 364 -32.27 13.48 12.33
N PRO A 365 -31.73 14.45 13.09
CA PRO A 365 -30.37 14.37 13.61
C PRO A 365 -30.25 13.31 14.71
N PHE A 366 -29.05 12.73 14.85
CA PHE A 366 -28.72 11.91 16.02
C PHE A 366 -28.44 12.83 17.22
N GLU A 367 -29.22 12.66 18.28
CA GLU A 367 -29.04 13.41 19.53
C GLU A 367 -28.64 12.49 20.69
N THR A 368 -29.42 11.41 20.91
CA THR A 368 -29.20 10.46 21.99
C THR A 368 -29.30 9.02 21.51
N ASN A 369 -28.54 8.12 22.14
CA ASN A 369 -28.69 6.68 21.94
C ASN A 369 -29.89 6.12 22.71
N TYR A 370 -30.16 4.82 22.55
CA TYR A 370 -31.24 4.11 23.25
C TYR A 370 -31.17 4.24 24.79
N ASN A 371 -29.98 4.44 25.35
CA ASN A 371 -29.75 4.62 26.79
C ASN A 371 -29.85 6.09 27.24
N GLY A 372 -30.27 7.01 26.36
CA GLY A 372 -30.35 8.44 26.65
C GLY A 372 -29.01 9.17 26.70
N GLN A 373 -27.90 8.52 26.31
CA GLN A 373 -26.59 9.17 26.28
C GLN A 373 -26.40 9.95 24.97
N PRO A 374 -25.66 11.07 24.97
CA PRO A 374 -25.38 11.82 23.75
C PRO A 374 -24.76 10.95 22.67
N LYS A 375 -25.30 11.03 21.45
CA LYS A 375 -24.78 10.32 20.27
C LYS A 375 -25.01 11.18 19.05
N THR A 376 -23.92 11.62 18.43
CA THR A 376 -23.93 12.58 17.33
C THR A 376 -23.83 11.94 15.95
N ASN A 377 -23.63 10.62 15.87
CA ASN A 377 -23.46 9.91 14.61
C ASN A 377 -24.10 8.51 14.63
N SER A 378 -24.16 7.89 13.46
CA SER A 378 -24.76 6.56 13.30
C SER A 378 -23.85 5.39 13.75
N GLU A 379 -22.58 5.62 14.09
CA GLU A 379 -21.60 4.56 14.38
C GLU A 379 -21.92 3.78 15.68
N TRP A 380 -21.74 2.46 15.67
CA TRP A 380 -22.02 1.59 16.83
C TRP A 380 -20.75 1.12 17.57
N GLY A 381 -19.68 1.91 17.53
CA GLY A 381 -18.46 1.70 18.33
C GLY A 381 -17.52 0.60 17.81
N LEU A 382 -17.78 0.05 16.63
CA LEU A 382 -16.87 -0.90 15.97
C LEU A 382 -15.96 -0.15 14.99
N LYS A 383 -14.75 0.20 15.44
CA LYS A 383 -13.73 0.90 14.63
C LYS A 383 -13.48 0.18 13.29
N ASN A 384 -14.06 0.67 12.19
CA ASN A 384 -13.93 0.12 10.83
C ASN A 384 -13.55 1.17 9.76
N TYR A 385 -13.34 2.44 10.14
CA TYR A 385 -13.02 3.56 9.22
C TYR A 385 -11.60 4.11 9.40
N VAL A 386 -10.68 3.28 9.89
CA VAL A 386 -9.25 3.62 10.05
C VAL A 386 -8.43 2.38 9.63
N GLU A 387 -7.39 1.98 10.36
CA GLU A 387 -6.54 0.81 10.06
C GLU A 387 -7.30 -0.53 9.98
N GLY A 388 -8.49 -0.62 10.60
CA GLY A 388 -9.34 -1.81 10.63
C GLY A 388 -10.33 -1.94 9.46
N GLY A 389 -10.26 -1.06 8.45
CA GLY A 389 -11.14 -1.10 7.29
C GLY A 389 -10.83 -2.26 6.36
N ILE A 390 -11.69 -3.28 6.33
CA ILE A 390 -11.47 -4.50 5.54
C ILE A 390 -12.31 -4.57 4.25
N TYR A 391 -13.06 -3.51 3.92
CA TYR A 391 -13.91 -3.52 2.74
C TYR A 391 -13.10 -3.68 1.45
N LEU A 392 -13.40 -4.75 0.71
CA LEU A 392 -12.65 -5.09 -0.50
C LEU A 392 -13.06 -4.22 -1.69
N GLY A 393 -14.32 -3.78 -1.76
CA GLY A 393 -14.86 -3.02 -2.90
C GLY A 393 -15.85 -3.84 -3.75
N ILE A 394 -16.89 -3.19 -4.29
CA ILE A 394 -17.88 -3.84 -5.18
C ILE A 394 -17.20 -4.44 -6.41
N LEU A 395 -16.32 -3.66 -7.03
CA LEU A 395 -15.63 -4.05 -8.26
C LEU A 395 -14.75 -5.31 -8.09
N PRO A 396 -13.83 -5.39 -7.10
CA PRO A 396 -13.06 -6.62 -6.88
C PRO A 396 -13.93 -7.82 -6.51
N LEU A 397 -14.98 -7.63 -5.71
CA LEU A 397 -15.93 -8.71 -5.40
C LEU A 397 -16.63 -9.22 -6.66
N PHE A 398 -17.11 -8.32 -7.52
CA PHE A 398 -17.73 -8.66 -8.79
C PHE A 398 -16.75 -9.39 -9.73
N LEU A 399 -15.52 -8.88 -9.85
CA LEU A 399 -14.48 -9.50 -10.69
C LEU A 399 -14.05 -10.87 -10.17
N ALA A 400 -13.98 -11.05 -8.85
CA ALA A 400 -13.71 -12.34 -8.24
C ALA A 400 -14.82 -13.36 -8.54
N LEU A 401 -16.09 -12.97 -8.41
CA LEU A 401 -17.23 -13.83 -8.77
C LEU A 401 -17.23 -14.20 -10.26
N LEU A 402 -16.96 -13.23 -11.13
CA LEU A 402 -16.85 -13.47 -12.57
C LEU A 402 -15.66 -14.40 -12.90
N GLY A 403 -14.54 -14.25 -12.20
CA GLY A 403 -13.37 -15.14 -12.30
C GLY A 403 -13.71 -16.58 -11.89
N ILE A 404 -14.41 -16.76 -10.77
CA ILE A 404 -14.87 -18.09 -10.32
C ILE A 404 -15.83 -18.69 -11.36
N TRP A 405 -16.82 -17.93 -11.82
CA TRP A 405 -17.83 -18.39 -12.77
C TRP A 405 -17.24 -18.81 -14.12
N THR A 406 -16.34 -17.98 -14.68
CA THR A 406 -15.63 -18.30 -15.94
C THR A 406 -14.66 -19.47 -15.78
N GLY A 407 -13.98 -19.56 -14.64
CA GLY A 407 -13.12 -20.69 -14.28
C GLY A 407 -13.89 -22.01 -14.17
N TRP A 408 -15.09 -21.97 -13.57
CA TRP A 408 -15.98 -23.13 -13.46
C TRP A 408 -16.49 -23.65 -14.80
N ARG A 409 -16.74 -22.75 -15.76
CA ARG A 409 -17.15 -23.12 -17.12
C ARG A 409 -16.01 -23.67 -17.99
N SER A 410 -14.76 -23.52 -17.56
CA SER A 410 -13.57 -23.80 -18.38
C SER A 410 -12.86 -25.12 -18.01
N GLY A 411 -13.58 -26.23 -17.83
CA GLY A 411 -12.96 -27.56 -17.58
C GLY A 411 -12.08 -27.68 -16.30
N ASN A 412 -11.65 -28.90 -15.97
CA ASN A 412 -11.03 -29.20 -14.67
C ASN A 412 -9.68 -28.49 -14.41
N VAL A 413 -8.88 -28.21 -15.45
CA VAL A 413 -7.54 -27.61 -15.29
C VAL A 413 -7.62 -26.13 -14.89
N ARG A 414 -8.54 -25.36 -15.50
CA ARG A 414 -8.73 -23.93 -15.15
C ARG A 414 -9.58 -23.74 -13.90
N ARG A 415 -10.41 -24.73 -13.54
CA ARG A 415 -11.17 -24.75 -12.28
C ARG A 415 -10.25 -24.70 -11.04
N ASN A 416 -9.15 -25.46 -11.04
CA ASN A 416 -8.17 -25.42 -9.95
C ASN A 416 -7.34 -24.12 -9.94
N GLN A 417 -7.10 -23.51 -11.10
CA GLN A 417 -6.39 -22.22 -11.21
C GLN A 417 -7.24 -21.03 -10.75
N ALA A 418 -8.57 -21.11 -10.93
CA ALA A 418 -9.51 -20.07 -10.50
C ALA A 418 -9.69 -20.01 -8.98
N LEU A 419 -9.60 -21.16 -8.29
CA LEU A 419 -9.93 -21.27 -6.87
C LEU A 419 -8.82 -20.76 -5.92
N PHE A 420 -7.57 -20.66 -6.36
CA PHE A 420 -6.46 -20.34 -5.44
C PHE A 420 -5.87 -18.93 -5.62
N PHE A 421 -5.88 -18.34 -6.82
CA PHE A 421 -5.38 -16.95 -7.07
C PHE A 421 -5.88 -16.37 -8.40
N GLY A 422 -7.17 -16.50 -8.75
CA GLY A 422 -7.75 -15.77 -9.89
C GLY A 422 -7.08 -16.01 -11.25
N GLY A 423 -6.47 -17.18 -11.49
CA GLY A 423 -6.01 -17.55 -12.84
C GLY A 423 -4.76 -16.82 -13.34
N LEU A 424 -3.78 -16.50 -12.47
CA LEU A 424 -2.41 -16.27 -12.93
C LEU A 424 -1.74 -17.61 -13.26
N GLY A 425 -2.00 -18.09 -14.48
CA GLY A 425 -1.43 -19.29 -15.08
C GLY A 425 -1.02 -19.03 -16.52
#